data_AF-A0A0F8XA86-F1
#
_entry.id   AF-A0A0F8XA86-F1
#
_cell.length_a   1.000
_cell.length_b   1.000
_cell.length_c   1.000
_cell.angle_alpha   90.00
_cell.angle_beta   90.00
_cell.angle_gamma   90.00
#
_symmetry.space_group_name_H-M   'P 1'
#
loop_
_entity.id
_entity.type
_entity.pdbx_description
1 polymer ?
#
loop_
_entity_poly.entity_id
_entity_poly.type
_entity_poly.pdbx_seq_one_letter_code
_entity_poly.pdbx_strand_id
1 'polypeptide(L)' 'MAKMRAISMNRWGTNGIQVTYEVSAPVDGLSTNFSEAAMPENSSEFARLLAIRMYDEFDVDLKKVATP' A
#
# COMPACT_ATOMS: atom_id res chain seq x y z
N MET A 1 11.26 -12.52 1.48
CA MET A 1 10.25 -11.73 0.76
C MET A 1 10.15 -10.38 1.44
N ALA A 2 9.87 -9.32 0.69
CA ALA A 2 9.61 -8.02 1.33
C ALA A 2 8.20 -8.05 1.93
N LYS A 3 8.04 -7.45 3.11
CA LYS A 3 6.73 -7.36 3.76
C LYS A 3 6.21 -5.94 3.61
N MET A 4 4.96 -5.83 3.19
CA MET A 4 4.26 -4.56 3.12
C MET A 4 3.23 -4.50 4.24
N ARG A 5 3.29 -3.46 5.06
CA ARG A 5 2.37 -3.26 6.19
C ARG A 5 1.60 -1.97 6.03
N ALA A 6 0.28 -2.01 6.12
CA ALA A 6 -0.53 -0.79 6.14
C ALA A 6 -0.27 0.00 7.45
N ILE A 7 0.34 1.19 7.33
CA ILE A 7 0.73 2.03 8.47
C ILE A 7 -0.17 3.24 8.67
N SER A 8 -0.85 3.68 7.60
CA SER A 8 -1.78 4.81 7.67
C SER A 8 -2.92 4.62 6.68
N MET A 9 -4.11 5.04 7.07
CA MET A 9 -5.30 5.05 6.24
C MET A 9 -5.95 6.42 6.38
N ASN A 10 -5.92 7.20 5.30
CA ASN A 10 -6.57 8.50 5.24
C ASN A 10 -7.77 8.44 4.30
N ARG A 11 -8.92 8.82 4.83
CA ARG A 11 -10.11 9.11 4.02
C ARG A 11 -10.13 10.60 3.77
N TRP A 12 -10.00 11.00 2.52
CA TRP A 12 -9.91 12.41 2.15
C TRP A 12 -11.18 12.83 1.42
N GLY A 13 -11.82 13.87 1.95
CA GLY A 13 -13.12 14.34 1.47
C GLY A 13 -14.24 13.30 1.62
N THR A 14 -15.30 13.45 0.85
CA THR A 14 -16.53 12.65 0.96
C THR A 14 -16.36 11.21 0.46
N ASN A 15 -15.30 10.91 -0.29
CA ASN A 15 -15.30 9.77 -1.20
C ASN A 15 -13.92 9.14 -1.46
N GLY A 16 -12.79 9.79 -1.17
CA GLY A 16 -11.47 9.25 -1.48
C GLY A 16 -10.90 8.40 -0.35
N ILE A 17 -10.20 7.31 -0.69
CA ILE A 17 -9.36 6.57 0.26
C ILE A 17 -7.91 6.60 -0.19
N GLN A 18 -7.00 6.78 0.76
CA GLN A 18 -5.57 6.65 0.60
C GLN A 18 -5.03 5.73 1.68
N VAL A 19 -4.25 4.74 1.30
CA VAL A 19 -3.57 3.81 2.20
C VAL A 19 -2.08 3.98 2.01
N THR A 20 -1.36 4.22 3.09
CA THR A 20 0.11 4.25 3.12
C THR A 20 0.60 2.95 3.72
N TYR A 21 1.51 2.32 3.01
CA TYR A 21 2.18 1.10 3.42
C TYR A 21 3.65 1.36 3.68
N GLU A 22 4.18 0.68 4.66
CA GLU A 22 5.61 0.54 4.90
C GLU A 22 6.06 -0.77 4.26
N VAL A 23 6.96 -0.69 3.30
CA VAL A 23 7.61 -1.84 2.69
C VAL A 23 8.94 -2.04 3.40
N SER A 24 9.07 -3.16 4.10
CA SER A 24 10.32 -3.61 4.71
C SER A 24 11.02 -4.58 3.75
N ALA A 25 12.23 -4.21 3.33
CA ALA A 25 13.07 -5.10 2.54
C ALA A 25 13.62 -6.22 3.43
N PRO A 26 13.94 -7.41 2.86
CA PRO A 26 14.57 -8.51 3.61
C PRO A 26 16.03 -8.23 4.01
N VAL A 27 16.56 -7.05 3.67
CA VAL A 27 17.90 -6.58 4.07
C VAL A 27 17.70 -5.51 5.15
N ASP A 28 18.38 -5.68 6.29
CA ASP A 28 18.20 -4.82 7.47
C ASP A 28 18.39 -3.33 7.15
N GLY A 29 17.49 -2.50 7.68
CA GLY A 29 17.59 -1.04 7.65
C GLY A 29 17.02 -0.34 6.43
N LEU A 30 16.48 -1.07 5.45
CA LEU A 30 15.82 -0.48 4.28
C LEU A 30 14.29 -0.63 4.39
N SER A 31 13.62 0.43 4.85
CA SER A 31 12.17 0.59 4.72
C SER A 31 11.83 1.74 3.78
N THR A 32 10.76 1.59 3.02
CA THR A 32 10.24 2.65 2.14
C THR A 32 8.74 2.76 2.31
N ASN A 33 8.23 4.00 2.19
CA ASN A 33 6.80 4.25 2.26
C ASN A 33 6.24 4.29 0.84
N PHE A 34 5.17 3.54 0.62
CA PHE A 34 4.43 3.50 -0.62
C PHE A 34 2.98 3.89 -0.32
N SER A 35 2.35 4.71 -1.16
CA SER A 35 0.95 5.12 -0.96
C SER A 35 0.12 4.81 -2.18
N GLU A 36 -1.05 4.24 -1.94
CA GLU A 36 -2.09 4.00 -2.94
C GLU A 36 -3.30 4.86 -2.62
N ALA A 37 -3.97 5.39 -3.65
CA ALA A 37 -5.19 6.15 -3.48
C ALA A 37 -6.20 5.80 -4.57
N ALA A 38 -7.48 5.74 -4.19
CA ALA A 38 -8.57 5.51 -5.12
C ALA A 38 -9.77 6.41 -4.79
N MET A 39 -10.45 6.84 -5.85
CA MET A 39 -11.77 7.48 -5.81
C MET A 39 -12.86 6.43 -6.08
N PRO A 40 -14.12 6.65 -5.69
CA PRO A 40 -15.20 5.70 -5.91
C PRO A 40 -15.52 5.46 -7.38
N GLU A 41 -15.14 6.38 -8.28
CA GLU A 41 -15.27 6.15 -9.72
C GLU A 41 -14.47 4.92 -10.17
N ASN A 42 -13.34 4.64 -9.52
CA ASN A 42 -12.61 3.39 -9.67
C ASN A 42 -13.08 2.37 -8.62
N SER A 43 -14.31 1.88 -8.81
CA SER A 43 -15.00 1.00 -7.86
C SER A 43 -14.18 -0.22 -7.42
N SER A 44 -13.40 -0.82 -8.32
CA SER A 44 -12.56 -1.98 -8.03
C SER A 44 -11.41 -1.66 -7.06
N GLU A 45 -10.61 -0.63 -7.36
CA GLU A 45 -9.51 -0.21 -6.51
C GLU A 45 -10.01 0.42 -5.21
N PHE A 46 -11.12 1.15 -5.26
CA PHE A 46 -11.74 1.74 -4.09
C PHE A 46 -12.23 0.67 -3.10
N ALA A 47 -12.92 -0.37 -3.60
CA ALA A 47 -13.34 -1.50 -2.78
C ALA A 47 -12.13 -2.28 -2.23
N ARG A 48 -11.08 -2.46 -3.02
CA ARG A 48 -9.83 -3.10 -2.58
C ARG A 48 -9.21 -2.33 -1.41
N LEU A 49 -9.01 -1.02 -1.56
CA LEU A 49 -8.41 -0.18 -0.51
C LEU A 49 -9.30 -0.05 0.74
N LEU A 50 -10.63 -0.06 0.58
CA LEU A 50 -11.57 -0.07 1.70
C LEU A 50 -11.56 -1.36 2.51
N ALA A 51 -11.21 -2.49 1.88
CA ALA A 51 -11.15 -3.78 2.55
C ALA A 51 -9.90 -3.95 3.44
N ILE A 52 -8.86 -3.14 3.21
CA ILE A 52 -7.59 -3.19 3.95
C ILE A 52 -7.79 -2.65 5.36
N ARG A 53 -7.14 -3.29 6.32
CA ARG A 53 -7.12 -2.86 7.73
C ARG A 53 -5.73 -2.39 8.10
N MET A 54 -5.69 -1.52 9.10
CA MET A 54 -4.41 -1.11 9.70
C MET A 54 -3.64 -2.34 10.19
N TYR A 55 -2.33 -2.34 9.90
CA TYR A 55 -1.39 -3.41 10.22
C TYR A 55 -1.62 -4.74 9.49
N ASP A 56 -2.46 -4.77 8.45
CA ASP A 56 -2.44 -5.90 7.53
C ASP A 56 -1.04 -6.03 6.91
N GLU A 57 -0.47 -7.23 7.01
CA GLU A 57 0.80 -7.60 6.39
C GLU A 57 0.55 -8.38 5.10
N PHE A 58 1.19 -7.93 4.02
CA PHE A 58 1.16 -8.57 2.72
C PHE A 58 2.56 -9.03 2.35
N ASP A 59 2.68 -10.30 1.95
CA ASP A 59 3.89 -10.79 1.31
C ASP A 59 3.98 -10.20 -0.10
N VAL A 60 5.08 -9.52 -0.41
CA VAL A 60 5.29 -8.89 -1.71
C VAL A 60 6.41 -9.60 -2.46
N ASP A 61 6.06 -10.14 -3.62
CA ASP A 61 7.01 -10.60 -4.62
C ASP A 61 7.61 -9.40 -5.34
N LEU A 62 8.84 -9.05 -4.97
CA LEU A 62 9.60 -8.00 -5.63
C LEU A 62 10.20 -8.54 -6.93
N LYS A 63 9.68 -8.10 -8.08
CA LYS A 63 10.35 -8.30 -9.37
C LYS A 63 11.31 -7.13 -9.64
N LYS A 64 12.60 -7.43 -9.80
CA LYS A 64 13.60 -6.43 -10.20
C LYS A 64 13.25 -5.89 -11.58
N VAL A 65 12.96 -4.60 -11.68
CA VAL A 65 12.87 -3.88 -12.95
C VAL A 65 14.24 -3.24 -13.19
N ALA A 66 14.88 -3.56 -14.31
CA ALA A 66 16.08 -2.86 -14.74
C ALA A 66 15.65 -1.48 -15.27
N THR A 67 16.00 -0.42 -14.55
CA THR A 67 15.92 0.95 -15.08
C THR A 67 17.03 1.14 -16.11
N PRO A 68 16.76 1.68 -17.31
CA PRO A 68 17.77 1.89 -18.36
C PRO A 68 18.88 2.86 -17.94
#